data_AF-A0A4U3L3V7-F1
#
_entry.id   AF-A0A4U3L3V7-F1
#
_cell.length_a   1.000
_cell.length_b   1.000
_cell.length_c   1.000
_cell.angle_alpha   90.00
_cell.angle_beta   90.00
_cell.angle_gamma   90.00
#
_symmetry.space_group_name_H-M   'P 1'
#
loop_
_entity.id
_entity.type
_entity.pdbx_description
1 polymer ?
#
loop_
_entity_poly.entity_id
_entity_poly.type
_entity_poly.pdbx_seq_one_letter_code
_entity_poly.pdbx_strand_id
1 'polypeptide(L)'
;MKVLLEKEMHSIEVKPEALLMQWQPQQVKNISSVKAIGKRATAMLIIFTQGFRYTHNYRQLISFAGLSPRQYSSGTSIIGKSKICKKGGKPMRDVLYMCAMSAIKTNTACKALYERLRAKGKSGKLSLIAVCNKLLKQVFAVVKNNTLYQPNYCSAKPAN
;
A
#
# COMPACT_ATOMS: atom_id res chain seq x y z
N MET A 1 -21.36 28.95 -1.01
CA MET A 1 -21.37 27.55 -1.48
C MET A 1 -20.03 26.84 -1.27
N LYS A 2 -18.89 27.39 -1.74
CA LYS A 2 -17.54 26.79 -1.58
C LYS A 2 -17.16 26.43 -0.12
N VAL A 3 -17.35 27.36 0.80
CA VAL A 3 -17.02 27.17 2.24
C VAL A 3 -17.86 26.06 2.90
N LEU A 4 -19.11 25.88 2.47
CA LEU A 4 -19.98 24.83 2.99
C LEU A 4 -19.48 23.45 2.55
N LEU A 5 -19.13 23.32 1.27
CA LEU A 5 -18.58 22.09 0.71
C LEU A 5 -17.23 21.72 1.33
N GLU A 6 -16.36 22.71 1.57
CA GLU A 6 -15.07 22.50 2.25
C GLU A 6 -15.27 22.00 3.69
N LYS A 7 -16.24 22.55 4.43
CA LYS A 7 -16.61 22.06 5.76
C LYS A 7 -17.15 20.63 5.72
N GLU A 8 -18.01 20.31 4.76
CA GLU A 8 -18.55 18.95 4.63
C GLU A 8 -17.46 17.94 4.30
N MET A 9 -16.59 18.24 3.32
CA MET A 9 -15.44 17.41 2.97
C MET A 9 -14.55 17.14 4.18
N HIS A 10 -14.21 18.20 4.93
CA HIS A 10 -13.41 18.07 6.14
C HIS A 10 -14.10 17.19 7.18
N SER A 11 -15.40 17.37 7.40
CA SER A 11 -16.16 16.56 8.36
C SER A 11 -16.17 15.07 7.99
N ILE A 12 -16.24 14.76 6.69
CA ILE A 12 -16.22 13.37 6.18
C ILE A 12 -14.84 12.74 6.35
N GLU A 13 -13.76 13.52 6.23
CA GLU A 13 -12.39 13.01 6.41
C GLU A 13 -12.03 12.79 7.89
N VAL A 14 -12.52 13.64 8.79
CA VAL A 14 -12.20 13.59 10.23
C VAL A 14 -12.92 12.43 10.93
N LYS A 15 -14.19 12.17 10.58
CA LYS A 15 -15.00 11.10 11.19
C LYS A 15 -14.31 9.71 11.20
N PRO A 16 -13.84 9.17 10.06
CA PRO A 16 -13.19 7.86 10.06
C PRO A 16 -11.85 7.89 10.80
N GLU A 17 -11.11 8.99 10.77
CA GLU A 17 -9.86 9.11 11.51
C GLU A 17 -10.10 9.03 13.02
N ALA A 18 -11.10 9.76 13.55
CA ALA A 18 -11.46 9.72 14.97
C ALA A 18 -11.92 8.33 15.42
N LEU A 19 -12.82 7.68 14.66
CA LEU A 19 -13.29 6.33 14.97
C LEU A 19 -12.15 5.30 14.95
N LEU A 20 -11.22 5.43 14.00
CA LEU A 20 -10.06 4.53 13.91
C LEU A 20 -9.05 4.80 15.01
N MET A 21 -8.88 6.04 15.47
CA MET A 21 -8.06 6.33 16.65
C MET A 21 -8.66 5.73 17.92
N GLN A 22 -9.99 5.67 18.03
CA GLN A 22 -10.64 4.99 19.16
C GLN A 22 -10.50 3.47 19.09
N TRP A 23 -10.64 2.88 17.90
CA TRP A 23 -10.63 1.42 17.73
C TRP A 23 -9.20 0.82 17.66
N GLN A 24 -8.31 1.43 16.88
CA GLN A 24 -6.97 0.90 16.51
C GLN A 24 -5.89 2.02 16.52
N PRO A 25 -5.69 2.74 17.65
CA PRO A 25 -4.81 3.92 17.69
C PRO A 25 -3.38 3.61 17.25
N GLN A 26 -2.85 2.47 17.68
CA GLN A 26 -1.49 2.06 17.38
C GLN A 26 -1.29 1.74 15.89
N GLN A 27 -2.27 1.11 15.23
CA GLN A 27 -2.18 0.85 13.80
C GLN A 27 -2.25 2.14 12.99
N VAL A 28 -3.13 3.08 13.38
CA VAL A 28 -3.19 4.41 12.76
C VAL A 28 -1.83 5.09 12.83
N LYS A 29 -1.19 5.09 14.01
CA LYS A 29 0.13 5.67 14.22
C LYS A 29 1.22 4.99 13.39
N ASN A 30 1.28 3.67 13.39
CA ASN A 30 2.32 2.93 12.66
C ASN A 30 2.18 3.09 11.14
N ILE A 31 0.96 2.98 10.60
CA ILE A 31 0.73 3.05 9.16
C ILE A 31 0.93 4.47 8.64
N SER A 32 0.45 5.49 9.36
CA SER A 32 0.64 6.90 8.97
C SER A 32 2.11 7.35 9.03
N SER A 33 2.97 6.67 9.80
CA SER A 33 4.41 6.96 9.83
C SER A 33 5.13 6.60 8.52
N VAL A 34 4.56 5.73 7.69
CA VAL A 34 5.15 5.32 6.41
C VAL A 34 5.10 6.49 5.43
N LYS A 35 6.26 6.90 4.93
CA LYS A 35 6.37 7.99 3.94
C LYS A 35 5.47 7.73 2.73
N ALA A 36 4.74 8.76 2.32
CA ALA A 36 3.76 8.78 1.23
C ALA A 36 2.42 8.06 1.49
N ILE A 37 2.18 7.56 2.70
CA ILE A 37 0.88 7.05 3.12
C ILE A 37 0.16 8.15 3.92
N GLY A 38 -0.92 8.68 3.34
CA GLY A 38 -1.76 9.70 3.98
C GLY A 38 -2.93 9.10 4.77
N LYS A 39 -3.65 9.96 5.48
CA LYS A 39 -4.80 9.61 6.34
C LYS A 39 -5.83 8.71 5.67
N ARG A 40 -6.25 9.07 4.45
CA ARG A 40 -7.21 8.27 3.65
C ARG A 40 -6.68 6.87 3.36
N ALA A 41 -5.41 6.74 2.99
CA ALA A 41 -4.79 5.44 2.70
C ALA A 41 -4.67 4.60 3.98
N THR A 42 -4.25 5.22 5.09
CA THR A 42 -4.21 4.58 6.41
C THR A 42 -5.57 4.04 6.80
N ALA A 43 -6.61 4.88 6.75
CA ALA A 43 -7.97 4.49 7.11
C ALA A 43 -8.46 3.34 6.23
N MET A 44 -8.25 3.45 4.93
CA MET A 44 -8.64 2.44 3.97
C MET A 44 -7.92 1.11 4.22
N LEU A 45 -6.62 1.13 4.53
CA LEU A 45 -5.85 -0.08 4.82
C LEU A 45 -6.37 -0.78 6.08
N ILE A 46 -6.63 -0.04 7.14
CA ILE A 46 -7.15 -0.59 8.41
C ILE A 46 -8.55 -1.18 8.19
N ILE A 47 -9.47 -0.42 7.57
CA ILE A 47 -10.84 -0.88 7.32
C ILE A 47 -10.84 -2.10 6.41
N PHE A 48 -10.13 -2.02 5.28
CA PHE A 48 -10.12 -3.07 4.28
C PHE A 48 -9.57 -4.38 4.88
N THR A 49 -8.48 -4.31 5.64
CA THR A 49 -7.87 -5.49 6.28
C THR A 49 -8.54 -5.91 7.59
N GLN A 50 -9.60 -5.22 8.02
CA GLN A 50 -10.24 -5.40 9.32
C GLN A 50 -9.21 -5.37 10.47
N GLY A 51 -8.35 -4.36 10.47
CA GLY A 51 -7.28 -4.20 11.44
C GLY A 51 -6.18 -5.27 11.30
N PHE A 52 -5.90 -5.71 10.08
CA PHE A 52 -4.91 -6.75 9.76
C PHE A 52 -5.17 -8.12 10.43
N ARG A 53 -6.35 -8.33 11.02
CA ARG A 53 -6.71 -9.53 11.80
C ARG A 53 -6.52 -10.84 11.02
N TYR A 54 -6.78 -10.83 9.72
CA TYR A 54 -6.70 -12.02 8.86
C TYR A 54 -5.50 -12.01 7.90
N THR A 55 -4.63 -11.01 8.00
CA THR A 55 -3.44 -10.90 7.16
C THR A 55 -2.20 -11.31 7.94
N HIS A 56 -1.79 -12.56 7.80
CA HIS A 56 -0.65 -13.15 8.52
C HIS A 56 0.67 -12.98 7.75
N ASN A 57 0.59 -12.67 6.46
CA ASN A 57 1.74 -12.49 5.58
C ASN A 57 1.51 -11.31 4.62
N TYR A 58 2.57 -10.57 4.29
CA TYR A 58 2.56 -9.51 3.28
C TYR A 58 1.99 -10.00 1.93
N ARG A 59 2.16 -11.29 1.58
CA ARG A 59 1.59 -11.87 0.35
C ARG A 59 0.06 -11.86 0.36
N GLN A 60 -0.54 -12.17 1.51
CA GLN A 60 -2.00 -12.14 1.69
C GLN A 60 -2.51 -10.70 1.56
N LEU A 61 -1.82 -9.73 2.17
CA LEU A 61 -2.15 -8.31 2.04
C LEU A 61 -2.10 -7.83 0.57
N ILE A 62 -1.04 -8.17 -0.16
CA ILE A 62 -0.89 -7.83 -1.58
C ILE A 62 -1.97 -8.47 -2.45
N SER A 63 -2.31 -9.73 -2.16
CA SER A 63 -3.38 -10.44 -2.86
C SER A 63 -4.72 -9.79 -2.58
N PHE A 64 -4.98 -9.44 -1.32
CA PHE A 64 -6.21 -8.81 -0.87
C PHE A 64 -6.39 -7.41 -1.50
N ALA A 65 -5.31 -6.64 -1.65
CA ALA A 65 -5.29 -5.38 -2.38
C ALA A 65 -5.43 -5.52 -3.92
N GLY A 66 -5.47 -6.75 -4.46
CA GLY A 66 -5.58 -7.00 -5.90
C GLY A 66 -4.31 -6.61 -6.67
N LEU A 67 -3.13 -6.74 -6.05
CA LEU A 67 -1.84 -6.43 -6.68
C LEU A 67 -0.98 -7.66 -6.96
N SER A 68 -1.44 -8.84 -6.53
CA SER A 68 -0.76 -10.11 -6.83
C SER A 68 -0.79 -10.42 -8.33
N PRO A 69 0.37 -10.76 -8.95
CA PRO A 69 0.40 -11.25 -10.32
C PRO A 69 -0.40 -12.54 -10.47
N ARG A 70 -1.25 -12.62 -11.47
CA ARG A 70 -1.96 -13.84 -11.87
C ARG A 70 -1.51 -14.22 -13.27
N GLN A 71 -1.08 -15.47 -13.41
CA GLN A 71 -0.88 -16.09 -14.70
C GLN A 71 -2.25 -16.49 -15.26
N TYR A 72 -2.46 -16.21 -16.55
CA TYR A 72 -3.65 -16.66 -17.26
C TYR A 72 -3.21 -17.80 -18.18
N SER A 73 -3.68 -19.00 -17.87
CA SER A 73 -3.49 -20.20 -18.70
C SER A 73 -4.85 -20.80 -19.03
N SER A 74 -5.16 -20.89 -20.32
CA SER A 74 -6.26 -21.71 -20.84
C SER A 74 -5.66 -23.00 -21.42
N GLY A 75 -5.58 -24.05 -20.60
CA GLY A 75 -4.94 -25.31 -20.95
C GLY A 75 -3.41 -25.30 -20.85
N THR A 76 -2.77 -26.32 -21.43
CA THR A 76 -1.31 -26.57 -21.40
C THR A 76 -0.51 -25.73 -22.40
N SER A 77 -1.15 -25.12 -23.42
CA SER A 77 -0.43 -24.52 -24.55
C SER A 77 -0.43 -22.99 -24.62
N ILE A 78 -1.20 -22.28 -23.78
CA ILE A 78 -1.30 -20.81 -23.82
C ILE A 78 -0.88 -20.22 -22.47
N ILE A 79 0.37 -19.76 -22.37
CA ILE A 79 0.88 -19.00 -21.22
C ILE A 79 0.83 -17.51 -21.55
N GLY A 80 -0.22 -16.82 -21.09
CA GLY A 80 -0.35 -15.38 -21.27
C GLY A 80 0.63 -14.57 -20.41
N LYS A 81 0.89 -13.30 -20.79
CA LYS A 81 1.66 -12.35 -19.96
C LYS A 81 1.02 -12.21 -18.59
N SER A 82 1.80 -12.33 -17.52
CA SER A 82 1.32 -12.15 -16.14
C SER A 82 0.78 -10.73 -15.93
N LYS A 83 -0.46 -10.63 -15.45
CA LYS A 83 -1.14 -9.36 -15.13
C LYS A 83 -1.57 -9.37 -13.68
N ILE A 84 -1.73 -8.20 -13.05
CA ILE A 84 -2.27 -8.13 -11.69
C ILE A 84 -3.71 -8.65 -11.63
N CYS A 85 -4.05 -9.34 -10.55
CA CYS A 85 -5.41 -9.78 -10.29
C CYS A 85 -6.30 -8.57 -9.96
N LYS A 86 -7.25 -8.23 -10.83
CA LYS A 86 -8.16 -7.09 -10.61
C LYS A 86 -9.35 -7.41 -9.68
N LYS A 87 -9.41 -8.62 -9.11
CA LYS A 87 -10.51 -9.06 -8.24
C LYS A 87 -10.40 -8.42 -6.85
N GLY A 88 -11.46 -7.75 -6.41
CA GLY A 88 -11.51 -7.05 -5.12
C GLY A 88 -10.52 -5.88 -5.07
N GLY A 89 -10.82 -4.80 -4.34
CA GLY A 89 -9.82 -3.76 -4.08
C GLY A 89 -9.52 -2.78 -5.21
N LYS A 90 -10.43 -2.53 -6.17
CA LYS A 90 -10.27 -1.38 -7.10
C LYS A 90 -10.02 -0.06 -6.35
N PRO A 91 -10.84 0.29 -5.34
CA PRO A 91 -10.63 1.53 -4.60
C PRO A 91 -9.27 1.57 -3.88
N MET A 92 -8.81 0.42 -3.35
CA MET A 92 -7.50 0.29 -2.72
C MET A 92 -6.35 0.50 -3.73
N ARG A 93 -6.46 -0.08 -4.94
CA ARG A 93 -5.46 0.12 -6.00
C ARG A 93 -5.34 1.57 -6.41
N ASP A 94 -6.47 2.28 -6.54
CA ASP A 94 -6.48 3.68 -6.95
C ASP A 94 -5.77 4.55 -5.89
N VAL A 95 -6.05 4.32 -4.60
CA VAL A 95 -5.38 5.02 -3.49
C VAL A 95 -3.89 4.67 -3.43
N LEU A 96 -3.53 3.38 -3.52
CA LEU A 96 -2.14 2.95 -3.50
C LEU A 96 -1.34 3.49 -4.69
N TYR A 97 -1.97 3.66 -5.85
CA TYR A 97 -1.34 4.26 -7.02
C TYR A 97 -0.97 5.73 -6.74
N MET A 98 -1.87 6.50 -6.14
CA MET A 98 -1.58 7.88 -5.71
C MET A 98 -0.46 7.93 -4.66
N CYS A 99 -0.49 7.02 -3.69
CA CYS A 99 0.60 6.88 -2.72
C CYS A 99 1.94 6.54 -3.39
N ALA A 100 1.95 5.66 -4.39
CA ALA A 100 3.16 5.31 -5.12
C ALA A 100 3.74 6.50 -5.90
N MET A 101 2.89 7.34 -6.50
CA MET A 101 3.31 8.57 -7.18
C MET A 101 3.94 9.59 -6.21
N SER A 102 3.47 9.65 -4.97
CA SER A 102 4.10 10.46 -3.91
C SER A 102 5.38 9.80 -3.37
N ALA A 103 5.40 8.47 -3.26
CA ALA A 103 6.51 7.70 -2.71
C ALA A 103 7.77 7.80 -3.57
N ILE A 104 7.64 7.83 -4.91
CA ILE A 104 8.82 8.02 -5.78
C ILE A 104 9.51 9.38 -5.58
N LYS A 105 8.83 10.37 -4.97
CA LYS A 105 9.41 11.68 -4.65
C LYS A 105 9.98 11.73 -3.23
N THR A 106 9.29 11.12 -2.27
CA THR A 106 9.56 11.30 -0.82
C THR A 106 10.29 10.12 -0.16
N ASN A 107 10.21 8.92 -0.76
CA ASN A 107 10.76 7.69 -0.22
C ASN A 107 11.90 7.18 -1.11
N THR A 108 13.14 7.37 -0.64
CA THR A 108 14.38 7.02 -1.36
C THR A 108 14.39 5.57 -1.83
N ALA A 109 13.94 4.65 -0.99
CA ALA A 109 13.87 3.23 -1.32
C ALA A 109 12.85 2.93 -2.42
N CYS A 110 11.72 3.64 -2.46
CA CYS A 110 10.72 3.52 -3.53
C CYS A 110 11.20 4.18 -4.83
N LYS A 111 11.85 5.34 -4.75
CA LYS A 111 12.48 6.03 -5.88
C LYS A 111 13.51 5.14 -6.57
N ALA A 112 14.45 4.59 -5.80
CA ALA A 112 15.48 3.68 -6.32
C ALA A 112 14.87 2.43 -7.00
N LEU A 113 13.79 1.87 -6.44
CA LEU A 113 13.10 0.75 -7.08
C LEU A 113 12.50 1.15 -8.44
N TYR A 114 11.82 2.30 -8.48
CA TYR A 114 11.18 2.81 -9.69
C TYR A 114 12.22 3.07 -10.79
N GLU A 115 13.27 3.82 -10.48
CA GLU A 115 14.35 4.16 -11.43
C GLU A 115 15.06 2.91 -11.95
N ARG A 116 15.39 1.96 -11.08
CA ARG A 116 15.98 0.67 -11.48
C ARG A 116 15.10 -0.11 -12.45
N LEU A 117 13.78 -0.10 -12.27
CA LEU A 117 12.86 -0.77 -13.18
C LEU A 117 12.72 -0.03 -14.52
N ARG A 118 12.71 1.31 -14.48
CA ARG A 118 12.71 2.15 -15.68
C ARG A 118 13.99 1.97 -16.51
N ALA A 119 15.15 1.92 -15.87
CA ALA A 119 16.44 1.64 -16.52
C ALA A 119 16.47 0.27 -17.21
N LYS A 120 15.73 -0.72 -16.69
CA LYS A 120 15.53 -2.04 -17.31
C LYS A 120 14.47 -2.05 -18.42
N GLY A 121 14.06 -0.89 -18.94
CA GLY A 121 13.07 -0.76 -20.00
C GLY A 121 11.62 -1.11 -19.59
N LYS A 122 11.32 -1.24 -18.29
CA LYS A 122 9.95 -1.54 -17.86
C LYS A 122 9.06 -0.30 -17.99
N SER A 123 7.78 -0.52 -18.29
CA SER A 123 6.81 0.58 -18.40
C SER A 123 6.65 1.32 -17.08
N GLY A 124 6.35 2.63 -17.16
CA GLY A 124 6.14 3.47 -15.98
C GLY A 124 5.03 2.93 -15.07
N LYS A 125 3.94 2.46 -15.67
CA LYS A 125 2.82 1.83 -14.95
C LYS A 125 3.24 0.57 -14.19
N LEU A 126 4.00 -0.33 -14.82
CA LEU A 126 4.49 -1.54 -14.16
C LEU A 126 5.42 -1.18 -12.99
N SER A 127 6.27 -0.18 -13.21
CA SER A 127 7.20 0.31 -12.19
C SER A 127 6.46 0.92 -10.98
N LEU A 128 5.37 1.67 -11.20
CA LEU A 128 4.52 2.18 -10.12
C LEU A 128 3.80 1.05 -9.36
N ILE A 129 3.30 0.03 -10.05
CA ILE A 129 2.69 -1.14 -9.38
C ILE A 129 3.71 -1.88 -8.50
N ALA A 130 4.97 -1.96 -8.93
CA ALA A 130 6.04 -2.51 -8.11
C ALA A 130 6.29 -1.65 -6.85
N VAL A 131 6.19 -0.32 -6.96
CA VAL A 131 6.25 0.60 -5.81
C VAL A 131 5.04 0.40 -4.87
N CYS A 132 3.82 0.23 -5.39
CA CYS A 132 2.65 -0.11 -4.55
C CYS A 132 2.91 -1.37 -3.72
N ASN A 133 3.46 -2.41 -4.34
CA ASN A 133 3.83 -3.65 -3.66
C ASN A 133 4.91 -3.43 -2.58
N LYS A 134 5.86 -2.53 -2.83
CA LYS A 134 6.89 -2.17 -1.84
C LYS A 134 6.26 -1.43 -0.65
N LEU A 135 5.36 -0.47 -0.89
CA LEU A 135 4.63 0.23 0.17
C LEU A 135 3.83 -0.74 1.04
N LEU A 136 3.08 -1.67 0.45
CA LEU A 136 2.33 -2.67 1.23
C LEU A 136 3.23 -3.56 2.10
N LYS A 137 4.43 -3.90 1.63
CA LYS A 137 5.41 -4.63 2.45
C LYS A 137 5.90 -3.79 3.62
N GLN A 138 6.14 -2.49 3.41
CA GLN A 138 6.54 -1.56 4.47
C GLN A 138 5.44 -1.40 5.51
N VAL A 139 4.19 -1.20 5.06
CA VAL A 139 2.99 -1.18 5.93
C VAL A 139 2.88 -2.45 6.76
N PHE A 140 2.99 -3.61 6.10
CA PHE A 140 2.88 -4.89 6.79
C PHE A 140 3.97 -5.05 7.85
N ALA A 141 5.20 -4.63 7.57
CA ALA A 141 6.31 -4.71 8.51
C ALA A 141 6.09 -3.83 9.75
N VAL A 142 5.66 -2.57 9.58
CA VAL A 142 5.40 -1.66 10.72
C VAL A 142 4.22 -2.10 11.57
N VAL A 143 3.19 -2.67 10.95
CA VAL A 143 2.04 -3.24 11.68
C VAL A 143 2.45 -4.50 12.43
N LYS A 144 3.15 -5.44 11.76
CA LYS A 144 3.56 -6.72 12.36
C LYS A 144 4.52 -6.52 13.53
N ASN A 145 5.50 -5.64 13.39
CA ASN A 145 6.51 -5.41 14.42
C ASN A 145 6.05 -4.39 15.47
N ASN A 146 4.89 -3.77 15.27
CA ASN A 146 4.37 -2.70 16.10
C ASN A 146 5.37 -1.54 16.29
N THR A 147 6.10 -1.18 15.22
CA THR A 147 7.13 -0.13 15.23
C THR A 147 6.79 0.96 14.23
N LEU A 148 7.29 2.17 14.46
CA LEU A 148 7.21 3.24 13.46
C LEU A 148 8.10 2.95 12.25
N TYR A 149 7.75 3.53 11.10
CA TYR A 149 8.52 3.43 9.88
C TYR A 149 9.90 4.08 10.03
N GLN A 150 10.94 3.31 9.70
CA GLN A 150 12.32 3.78 9.68
C GLN A 150 12.82 3.84 8.22
N PRO A 151 13.15 5.03 7.69
CA PRO A 151 13.57 5.18 6.29
C PRO A 151 14.82 4.38 5.91
N ASN A 152 15.74 4.19 6.86
CA ASN A 152 17.04 3.54 6.66
C ASN A 152 17.08 2.16 7.35
N TYR A 153 15.93 1.48 7.46
CA TYR A 153 15.90 0.16 8.08
C TYR A 153 16.68 -0.86 7.25
N CYS A 154 17.78 -1.34 7.82
CA CYS A 154 18.52 -2.49 7.30
C CYS A 154 18.00 -3.75 8.00
N SER A 155 17.47 -4.70 7.25
CA SER A 155 17.15 -6.01 7.81
C SER A 155 18.46 -6.65 8.26
N ALA A 156 18.65 -6.81 9.57
CA ALA A 156 19.61 -7.78 10.06
C ALA A 156 19.17 -9.15 9.51
N LYS A 157 20.11 -9.92 8.93
CA LYS A 157 19.85 -11.36 8.76
C LYS A 157 19.59 -11.91 10.18
N PRO A 158 18.57 -12.75 10.39
CA PRO A 158 18.53 -13.52 11.62
C PRO A 158 19.86 -14.28 11.68
N ALA A 159 20.58 -14.15 12.80
CA ALA A 159 21.78 -14.94 13.04
C ALA A 159 21.33 -16.41 13.08
N ASN A 160 21.54 -17.12 11.98
CA ASN A 160 21.43 -18.57 11.81
C ASN A 160 22.36 -18.95 10.66
#